data_AF-A0A3E0NRG0-F1
#
_entry.id   AF-A0A3E0NRG0-F1
#
_cell.length_a   1.000
_cell.length_b   1.000
_cell.length_c   1.000
_cell.angle_alpha   90.00
_cell.angle_beta   90.00
_cell.angle_gamma   90.00
#
_symmetry.space_group_name_H-M   'P 1'
#
loop_
_entity.id
_entity.type
_entity.pdbx_description
1 polymer ?
#
loop_
_entity_poly.entity_id
_entity_poly.type
_entity_poly.pdbx_seq_one_letter_code
_entity_poly.pdbx_strand_id
1 'polypeptide(L)'
;MDVEQVARTLLERLEPHGFVAVVGGFALVAHGIQRTTFDLDLMVEREHQDDIVEVLEALGYETVHRSENFSSHLHPDRDLGRVDLVYVDAETAATVAGSTRVLPLLGAVRAPIACPEHLIAMKLSAIASDPDRRFGDQVDIARLLELPGVHPETVQPYFEKWGEEALFRQLCNQAGSEEEDSDGDRSAEQPDSAARG
;
A
#
# COMPACT_ATOMS: atom_id res chain seq x y z
N MET A 1 6.42 16.74 8.12
CA MET A 1 7.30 15.92 7.30
C MET A 1 7.28 16.44 5.87
N ASP A 2 8.44 16.85 5.38
CA ASP A 2 8.71 17.04 3.96
C ASP A 2 9.03 15.67 3.35
N VAL A 3 7.97 14.99 2.92
CA VAL A 3 8.05 13.61 2.41
C VAL A 3 8.87 13.54 1.14
N GLU A 4 8.86 14.59 0.29
CA GLU A 4 9.65 14.59 -0.94
C GLU A 4 11.14 14.57 -0.63
N GLN A 5 11.60 15.42 0.29
CA GLN A 5 12.99 15.46 0.72
C GLN A 5 13.42 14.14 1.38
N VAL A 6 12.59 13.62 2.28
CA VAL A 6 12.90 12.37 3.00
C VAL A 6 12.97 11.21 2.03
N ALA A 7 11.95 11.03 1.17
CA ALA A 7 11.93 9.95 0.21
C ALA A 7 13.13 10.01 -0.73
N ARG A 8 13.48 11.19 -1.26
CA ARG A 8 14.68 11.35 -2.10
C ARG A 8 15.93 10.87 -1.39
N THR A 9 16.14 11.35 -0.16
CA THR A 9 17.33 11.03 0.63
C THR A 9 17.41 9.54 0.93
N LEU A 10 16.32 8.94 1.40
CA LEU A 10 16.32 7.54 1.82
C LEU A 10 16.39 6.58 0.65
N LEU A 11 15.68 6.85 -0.45
CA LEU A 11 15.78 6.00 -1.64
C LEU A 11 17.21 5.96 -2.18
N GLU A 12 17.89 7.11 -2.23
CA GLU A 12 19.31 7.17 -2.64
C GLU A 12 20.24 6.45 -1.65
N ARG A 13 19.98 6.56 -0.35
CA ARG A 13 20.83 5.96 0.68
C ARG A 13 20.62 4.47 0.87
N LEU A 14 19.40 3.97 0.65
CA LEU A 14 19.04 2.57 0.89
C LEU A 14 19.11 1.69 -0.36
N GLU A 15 19.18 2.26 -1.56
CA GLU A 15 19.40 1.51 -2.81
C GLU A 15 20.57 0.51 -2.73
N PRO A 16 21.77 0.86 -2.22
CA PRO A 16 22.87 -0.10 -2.10
C PRO A 16 22.71 -1.10 -0.95
N HIS A 17 21.66 -0.97 -0.14
CA HIS A 17 21.41 -1.79 1.06
C HIS A 17 20.10 -2.57 0.94
N GLY A 18 19.71 -2.98 -0.27
CA GLY A 18 18.56 -3.87 -0.48
C GLY A 18 17.20 -3.21 -0.33
N PHE A 19 17.08 -1.93 -0.73
CA PHE A 19 15.76 -1.33 -0.91
C PHE A 19 14.96 -2.05 -2.01
N VAL A 20 13.73 -2.45 -1.70
CA VAL A 20 12.85 -3.22 -2.60
C VAL A 20 11.74 -2.34 -3.16
N ALA A 21 10.94 -1.73 -2.29
CA ALA A 21 9.76 -1.00 -2.70
C ALA A 21 9.25 -0.03 -1.62
N VAL A 22 8.57 1.04 -2.05
CA VAL A 22 7.69 1.80 -1.16
C VAL A 22 6.39 1.00 -0.96
N VAL A 23 5.96 0.93 0.29
CA VAL A 23 4.77 0.19 0.73
C VAL A 23 3.88 1.13 1.56
N GLY A 24 2.90 0.56 2.27
CA GLY A 24 2.09 1.30 3.23
C GLY A 24 1.30 2.48 2.63
N GLY A 25 1.17 3.56 3.39
CA GLY A 25 0.23 4.64 3.05
C GLY A 25 0.57 5.38 1.76
N PHE A 26 1.85 5.67 1.52
CA PHE A 26 2.27 6.39 0.31
C PHE A 26 2.17 5.52 -0.95
N ALA A 27 2.29 4.19 -0.82
CA ALA A 27 2.04 3.29 -1.94
C ALA A 27 0.57 3.32 -2.38
N LEU A 28 -0.38 3.42 -1.45
CA LEU A 28 -1.80 3.62 -1.77
C LEU A 28 -2.01 4.92 -2.56
N VAL A 29 -1.41 6.01 -2.10
CA VAL A 29 -1.48 7.32 -2.77
C VAL A 29 -0.89 7.26 -4.18
N ALA A 30 0.22 6.57 -4.37
CA ALA A 30 0.85 6.39 -5.69
C ALA A 30 -0.03 5.59 -6.67
N HIS A 31 -0.90 4.70 -6.16
CA HIS A 31 -1.92 4.01 -6.96
C HIS A 31 -3.23 4.83 -7.14
N GLY A 32 -3.27 6.07 -6.65
CA GLY A 32 -4.41 6.97 -6.81
C GLY A 32 -5.46 6.89 -5.70
N ILE A 33 -5.19 6.14 -4.63
CA ILE A 33 -6.10 6.02 -3.49
C ILE A 33 -5.87 7.21 -2.54
N GLN A 34 -6.93 7.96 -2.24
CA GLN A 34 -6.83 9.07 -1.31
C GLN A 34 -6.66 8.57 0.13
N ARG A 35 -5.49 8.83 0.72
CA ARG A 35 -5.22 8.51 2.13
C ARG A 35 -4.30 9.55 2.76
N THR A 36 -4.68 10.03 3.94
CA THR A 36 -3.78 10.81 4.80
C THR A 36 -2.74 9.87 5.40
N THR A 37 -1.46 10.08 5.12
CA THR A 37 -0.36 9.36 5.78
C THR A 37 0.76 10.32 6.10
N PHE A 38 1.50 10.04 7.17
CA PHE A 38 2.60 10.88 7.64
C PHE A 38 3.90 10.11 7.84
N ASP A 39 3.84 8.80 7.64
CA ASP A 39 4.96 7.89 7.82
C ASP A 39 5.35 7.35 6.43
N LEU A 40 6.66 7.22 6.19
CA LEU A 40 7.17 6.61 4.96
C LEU A 40 7.52 5.15 5.23
N ASP A 41 6.72 4.25 4.68
CA ASP A 41 6.93 2.80 4.80
C ASP A 41 7.77 2.26 3.63
N LEU A 42 8.87 1.58 3.92
CA LEU A 42 9.75 0.98 2.92
C LEU A 42 9.93 -0.51 3.19
N MET A 43 9.92 -1.31 2.13
CA MET A 43 10.31 -2.71 2.17
C MET A 43 11.77 -2.85 1.78
N VAL A 44 12.52 -3.60 2.56
CA VAL A 44 13.96 -3.80 2.40
C VAL A 44 14.33 -5.26 2.72
N GLU A 45 15.46 -5.73 2.19
CA GLU A 45 15.95 -7.07 2.48
C GLU A 45 16.47 -7.19 3.92
N ARG A 46 16.07 -8.26 4.61
CA ARG A 46 16.38 -8.47 6.04
C ARG A 46 17.87 -8.59 6.30
N GLU A 47 18.64 -9.11 5.34
CA GLU A 47 20.09 -9.26 5.52
C GLU A 47 20.83 -7.93 5.71
N HIS A 48 20.26 -6.82 5.22
CA HIS A 48 20.80 -5.47 5.36
C HIS A 48 20.22 -4.71 6.56
N GLN A 49 19.49 -5.38 7.47
CA GLN A 49 18.83 -4.71 8.57
C GLN A 49 19.79 -3.86 9.42
N ASP A 50 20.94 -4.42 9.83
CA ASP A 50 21.92 -3.69 10.65
C ASP A 50 22.48 -2.48 9.91
N ASP A 51 22.92 -2.66 8.66
CA ASP A 51 23.47 -1.59 7.82
C ASP A 51 22.46 -0.44 7.64
N ILE A 52 21.20 -0.77 7.36
CA ILE A 52 20.15 0.24 7.15
C ILE A 52 19.87 1.02 8.44
N VAL A 53 19.83 0.34 9.59
CA VAL A 53 19.62 1.01 10.88
C VAL A 53 20.78 1.97 11.17
N GLU A 54 22.03 1.56 10.94
CA GLU A 54 23.18 2.45 11.07
C GLU A 54 23.10 3.67 10.12
N VAL A 55 22.64 3.48 8.88
CA VAL A 55 22.40 4.58 7.95
C VAL A 55 21.34 5.55 8.47
N LEU A 56 20.23 5.06 9.00
CA LEU A 56 19.17 5.89 9.55
C LEU A 56 19.64 6.66 10.80
N GLU A 57 20.36 6.00 11.71
CA GLU A 57 20.93 6.63 12.90
C GLU A 57 21.96 7.71 12.53
N ALA A 58 22.79 7.47 11.51
CA ALA A 58 23.72 8.47 10.97
C ALA A 58 23.01 9.67 10.32
N LEU A 59 21.77 9.49 9.85
CA LEU A 59 20.90 10.56 9.36
C LEU A 59 20.13 11.27 10.49
N GLY A 60 20.30 10.84 11.74
CA GLY A 60 19.69 11.47 12.91
C GLY A 60 18.35 10.86 13.34
N TYR A 61 17.91 9.76 12.73
CA TYR A 61 16.73 9.04 13.19
C TYR A 61 17.02 8.27 14.47
N GLU A 62 16.02 8.19 15.36
CA GLU A 62 16.05 7.36 16.56
C GLU A 62 15.23 6.09 16.31
N THR A 63 15.84 4.92 16.53
CA THR A 63 15.13 3.62 16.47
C THR A 63 14.16 3.50 17.64
N VAL A 64 12.86 3.65 17.38
CA VAL A 64 11.80 3.59 18.40
C VAL A 64 11.37 2.14 18.67
N HIS A 65 11.41 1.32 17.63
CA HIS A 65 11.08 -0.10 17.71
C HIS A 65 11.91 -0.89 16.71
N ARG A 66 12.33 -2.09 17.10
CA ARG A 66 13.05 -3.02 16.22
C ARG A 66 12.71 -4.46 16.55
N SER A 67 12.42 -5.23 15.52
CA SER A 67 12.12 -6.65 15.55
C SER A 67 12.74 -7.34 14.32
N GLU A 68 12.54 -8.65 14.17
CA GLU A 68 13.06 -9.40 13.03
C GLU A 68 12.50 -8.89 11.68
N ASN A 69 11.22 -8.56 11.63
CA ASN A 69 10.51 -8.26 10.37
C ASN A 69 10.09 -6.79 10.25
N PHE A 70 10.32 -5.98 11.30
CA PHE A 70 9.87 -4.60 11.31
C PHE A 70 10.74 -3.71 12.20
N SER A 71 10.98 -2.47 11.78
CA SER A 71 11.52 -1.42 12.63
C SER A 71 10.85 -0.08 12.35
N SER A 72 10.77 0.77 13.38
CA SER A 72 10.19 2.11 13.29
C SER A 72 11.18 3.13 13.80
N HIS A 73 11.36 4.18 13.01
CA HIS A 73 12.39 5.20 13.20
C HIS A 73 11.76 6.57 13.21
N LEU A 74 12.08 7.39 14.21
CA LEU A 74 11.52 8.73 14.34
C LEU A 74 12.65 9.74 14.38
N HIS A 75 12.59 10.74 13.51
CA HIS A 75 13.50 11.86 13.58
C HIS A 75 12.95 12.95 14.53
N PRO A 76 13.77 13.58 15.39
CA PRO A 76 13.32 14.64 16.29
C PRO A 76 12.85 15.90 15.53
N ASP A 77 13.42 16.15 14.35
CA ASP A 77 12.89 17.11 13.38
C ASP A 77 11.58 16.62 12.74
N ARG A 78 10.51 17.40 12.93
CA ARG A 78 9.17 17.10 12.41
C ARG A 78 9.10 17.12 10.88
N ASP A 79 10.05 17.77 10.22
CA ASP A 79 10.13 17.77 8.76
C ASP A 79 10.73 16.47 8.22
N LEU A 80 11.45 15.70 9.03
CA LEU A 80 11.98 14.39 8.62
C LEU A 80 11.08 13.21 9.07
N GLY A 81 10.24 13.42 10.08
CA GLY A 81 9.10 12.54 10.38
C GLY A 81 9.46 11.11 10.79
N ARG A 82 8.56 10.16 10.51
CA ARG A 82 8.72 8.74 10.81
C ARG A 82 8.98 7.95 9.53
N VAL A 83 9.85 6.95 9.66
CA VAL A 83 10.14 5.97 8.64
C VAL A 83 9.96 4.59 9.24
N ASP A 84 9.18 3.77 8.58
CA ASP A 84 8.90 2.40 8.99
C ASP A 84 9.50 1.44 7.96
N LEU A 85 10.23 0.43 8.41
CA LEU A 85 10.89 -0.54 7.57
C LEU A 85 10.29 -1.92 7.77
N VAL A 86 9.89 -2.55 6.67
CA VAL A 86 9.44 -3.94 6.61
C VAL A 86 10.57 -4.79 6.04
N TYR A 87 11.06 -5.74 6.82
CA TYR A 87 12.15 -6.62 6.43
C TYR A 87 11.63 -7.96 5.89
N VAL A 88 12.09 -8.31 4.70
CA VAL A 88 11.72 -9.57 4.02
C VAL A 88 12.96 -10.39 3.69
N ASP A 89 12.80 -11.72 3.59
CA ASP A 89 13.87 -12.55 3.05
C ASP A 89 14.10 -12.29 1.55
N ALA A 90 15.25 -12.73 1.02
CA ALA A 90 15.65 -12.49 -0.36
C ALA A 90 14.66 -13.08 -1.39
N GLU A 91 14.00 -14.20 -1.08
CA GLU A 91 13.00 -14.81 -1.96
C GLU A 91 11.75 -13.93 -2.08
N THR A 92 11.26 -13.44 -0.94
CA THR A 92 10.13 -12.51 -0.89
C THR A 92 10.50 -11.18 -1.53
N ALA A 93 11.71 -10.66 -1.27
CA ALA A 93 12.22 -9.43 -1.88
C ALA A 93 12.21 -9.52 -3.40
N ALA A 94 12.76 -10.59 -3.97
CA ALA A 94 12.78 -10.82 -5.42
C ALA A 94 11.36 -10.91 -6.01
N THR A 95 10.45 -11.58 -5.31
CA THR A 95 9.03 -11.68 -5.71
C THR A 95 8.36 -10.32 -5.76
N VAL A 96 8.55 -9.50 -4.71
CA VAL A 96 7.99 -8.15 -4.66
C VAL A 96 8.63 -7.28 -5.73
N ALA A 97 9.96 -7.22 -5.80
CA ALA A 97 10.72 -6.45 -6.78
C ALA A 97 10.25 -6.70 -8.22
N GLY A 98 10.08 -7.98 -8.60
CA GLY A 98 9.63 -8.40 -9.93
C GLY A 98 8.21 -7.94 -10.32
N SER A 99 7.41 -7.51 -9.35
CA SER A 99 6.03 -7.03 -9.53
C SER A 99 5.87 -5.52 -9.34
N THR A 100 6.93 -4.82 -8.89
CA THR A 100 6.86 -3.38 -8.65
C THR A 100 6.66 -2.59 -9.94
N ARG A 101 6.10 -1.38 -9.79
CA ARG A 101 6.08 -0.38 -10.87
C ARG A 101 6.69 0.91 -10.38
N VAL A 102 7.49 1.56 -11.22
CA VAL A 102 8.04 2.88 -10.90
C VAL A 102 6.97 3.95 -11.13
N LEU A 103 6.33 4.38 -10.04
CA LEU A 103 5.25 5.38 -10.06
C LEU A 103 5.73 6.71 -9.45
N PRO A 104 5.03 7.82 -9.73
CA PRO A 104 5.21 9.05 -8.95
C PRO A 104 4.87 8.79 -7.48
N LEU A 105 5.77 9.16 -6.58
CA LEU A 105 5.55 9.07 -5.14
C LEU A 105 5.07 10.42 -4.60
N LEU A 106 5.91 11.46 -4.73
CA LEU A 106 5.60 12.82 -4.34
C LEU A 106 6.47 13.81 -5.13
N GLY A 107 5.87 14.91 -5.59
CA GLY A 107 6.59 15.92 -6.38
C GLY A 107 7.28 15.32 -7.60
N ALA A 108 8.60 15.48 -7.69
CA ALA A 108 9.43 14.89 -8.76
C ALA A 108 9.94 13.47 -8.45
N VAL A 109 9.78 12.98 -7.21
CA VAL A 109 10.31 11.69 -6.77
C VAL A 109 9.49 10.55 -7.35
N ARG A 110 10.20 9.59 -7.95
CA ARG A 110 9.63 8.33 -8.44
C ARG A 110 10.32 7.18 -7.73
N ALA A 111 9.56 6.14 -7.41
CA ALA A 111 10.08 4.99 -6.69
C ALA A 111 9.41 3.71 -7.19
N PRO A 112 10.07 2.54 -7.06
CA PRO A 112 9.40 1.25 -7.12
C PRO A 112 8.31 1.19 -6.05
N ILE A 113 7.05 1.06 -6.48
CA ILE A 113 5.90 0.93 -5.59
C ILE A 113 5.43 -0.53 -5.64
N ALA A 114 5.15 -1.12 -4.47
CA ALA A 114 4.57 -2.46 -4.40
C ALA A 114 3.23 -2.52 -5.13
N CYS A 115 2.96 -3.64 -5.82
CA CYS A 115 1.71 -3.81 -6.52
C CYS A 115 0.53 -3.92 -5.53
N PRO A 116 -0.71 -3.61 -5.97
CA PRO A 116 -1.88 -3.64 -5.10
C PRO A 116 -2.08 -4.97 -4.38
N GLU A 117 -1.81 -6.10 -5.03
CA GLU A 117 -1.96 -7.45 -4.48
C GLU A 117 -1.04 -7.67 -3.27
N HIS A 118 0.22 -7.22 -3.36
CA HIS A 118 1.15 -7.29 -2.25
C HIS A 118 0.76 -6.32 -1.12
N LEU A 119 0.23 -5.15 -1.44
CA LEU A 119 -0.31 -4.23 -0.42
C LEU A 119 -1.50 -4.87 0.32
N ILE A 120 -2.41 -5.57 -0.37
CA ILE A 120 -3.49 -6.35 0.25
C ILE A 120 -2.91 -7.42 1.18
N ALA A 121 -1.94 -8.21 0.71
CA ALA A 121 -1.32 -9.26 1.52
C ALA A 121 -0.69 -8.71 2.81
N MET A 122 -0.05 -7.54 2.73
CA MET A 122 0.54 -6.86 3.88
C MET A 122 -0.52 -6.36 4.85
N LYS A 123 -1.62 -5.79 4.36
CA LYS A 123 -2.75 -5.33 5.19
C LYS A 123 -3.38 -6.50 5.94
N LEU A 124 -3.59 -7.63 5.28
CA LEU A 124 -4.08 -8.87 5.91
C LEU A 124 -3.14 -9.38 7.00
N SER A 125 -1.83 -9.41 6.72
CA SER A 125 -0.81 -9.77 7.73
C SER A 125 -0.85 -8.85 8.95
N ALA A 126 -1.11 -7.56 8.74
CA ALA A 126 -1.16 -6.58 9.80
C ALA A 126 -2.43 -6.72 10.66
N ILE A 127 -3.59 -6.99 10.05
CA ILE A 127 -4.84 -7.32 10.77
C ILE A 127 -4.65 -8.58 11.62
N ALA A 128 -3.99 -9.61 11.08
CA ALA A 128 -3.73 -10.85 11.80
C ALA A 128 -2.81 -10.65 13.00
N SER A 129 -1.89 -9.68 12.92
CA SER A 129 -0.95 -9.35 13.99
C SER A 129 -1.53 -8.38 15.02
N ASP A 130 -2.37 -7.43 14.58
CA ASP A 130 -3.03 -6.42 15.39
C ASP A 130 -4.49 -6.21 14.94
N PRO A 131 -5.45 -6.85 15.63
CA PRO A 131 -6.87 -6.75 15.29
C PRO A 131 -7.44 -5.33 15.32
N ASP A 132 -6.83 -4.39 16.06
CA ASP A 132 -7.31 -3.00 16.13
C ASP A 132 -7.14 -2.28 14.79
N ARG A 133 -6.25 -2.78 13.92
CA ARG A 133 -6.05 -2.25 12.57
C ARG A 133 -7.17 -2.58 11.59
N ARG A 134 -8.05 -3.53 11.94
CA ARG A 134 -9.03 -4.11 11.02
C ARG A 134 -9.89 -3.08 10.30
N PHE A 135 -10.42 -2.09 11.02
CA PHE A 135 -11.30 -1.09 10.40
C PHE A 135 -10.60 -0.27 9.31
N GLY A 136 -9.41 0.25 9.59
CA GLY A 136 -8.65 1.06 8.64
C GLY A 136 -8.12 0.22 7.47
N ASP A 137 -7.54 -0.94 7.77
CA ASP A 137 -6.96 -1.79 6.75
C ASP A 137 -8.03 -2.44 5.85
N GLN A 138 -9.26 -2.69 6.33
CA GLN A 138 -10.38 -3.11 5.47
C GLN A 138 -10.77 -2.06 4.43
N VAL A 139 -10.78 -0.78 4.81
CA VAL A 139 -11.06 0.32 3.87
C VAL A 139 -9.98 0.39 2.79
N ASP A 140 -8.71 0.28 3.19
CA ASP A 140 -7.59 0.27 2.24
C ASP A 140 -7.68 -0.95 1.30
N ILE A 141 -7.97 -2.15 1.82
CA ILE A 141 -8.14 -3.37 1.02
C ILE A 141 -9.29 -3.21 0.03
N ALA A 142 -10.44 -2.70 0.45
CA ALA A 142 -11.58 -2.46 -0.44
C ALA A 142 -11.20 -1.56 -1.62
N ARG A 143 -10.51 -0.44 -1.35
CA ARG A 143 -10.03 0.48 -2.39
C ARG A 143 -8.99 -0.13 -3.31
N LEU A 144 -8.14 -1.01 -2.79
CA LEU A 144 -7.17 -1.74 -3.62
C LEU A 144 -7.86 -2.73 -4.56
N LEU A 145 -8.92 -3.39 -4.12
CA LEU A 145 -9.70 -4.33 -4.94
C LEU A 145 -10.46 -3.62 -6.08
N GLU A 146 -10.79 -2.34 -5.93
CA GLU A 146 -11.42 -1.51 -6.96
C GLU A 146 -10.44 -1.10 -8.09
N LEU A 147 -9.13 -1.29 -7.90
CA LEU A 147 -8.14 -0.85 -8.89
C LEU A 147 -8.16 -1.72 -10.16
N PRO A 148 -8.07 -1.11 -11.35
CA PRO A 148 -7.98 -1.86 -12.60
C PRO A 148 -6.79 -2.83 -12.62
N GLY A 149 -7.07 -4.09 -12.95
CA GLY A 149 -6.07 -5.16 -13.05
C GLY A 149 -5.83 -5.93 -11.75
N VAL A 150 -6.50 -5.55 -10.66
CA VAL A 150 -6.59 -6.38 -9.45
C VAL A 150 -7.76 -7.32 -9.63
N HIS A 151 -7.49 -8.62 -9.58
CA HIS A 151 -8.50 -9.66 -9.81
C HIS A 151 -8.76 -10.42 -8.51
N PRO A 152 -10.02 -10.67 -8.12
CA PRO A 152 -10.34 -11.42 -6.91
C PRO A 152 -9.63 -12.78 -6.84
N GLU A 153 -9.49 -13.47 -7.97
CA GLU A 153 -8.82 -14.78 -8.02
C GLU A 153 -7.32 -14.71 -7.69
N THR A 154 -6.65 -13.59 -8.00
CA THR A 154 -5.20 -13.44 -7.74
C THR A 154 -4.91 -13.11 -6.29
N VAL A 155 -5.85 -12.47 -5.60
CA VAL A 155 -5.68 -12.05 -4.20
C VAL A 155 -6.30 -13.01 -3.19
N GLN A 156 -7.27 -13.84 -3.59
CA GLN A 156 -7.93 -14.82 -2.73
C GLN A 156 -6.93 -15.69 -1.92
N PRO A 157 -5.83 -16.21 -2.48
CA PRO A 157 -4.86 -17.01 -1.71
C PRO A 157 -4.26 -16.26 -0.52
N TYR A 158 -4.15 -14.93 -0.58
CA TYR A 158 -3.66 -14.14 0.56
C TYR A 158 -4.68 -14.07 1.70
N PHE A 159 -5.98 -14.00 1.39
CA PHE A 159 -7.04 -14.05 2.41
C PHE A 159 -7.09 -15.41 3.09
N GLU A 160 -6.97 -16.50 2.31
CA GLU A 160 -6.92 -17.88 2.84
C GLU A 160 -5.69 -18.08 3.75
N LYS A 161 -4.53 -17.59 3.33
CA LYS A 161 -3.28 -17.66 4.13
C LYS A 161 -3.45 -17.07 5.54
N TRP A 162 -4.24 -16.02 5.67
CA TRP A 162 -4.44 -15.30 6.94
C TRP A 162 -5.79 -15.60 7.62
N GLY A 163 -6.60 -16.51 7.08
CA GLY A 163 -7.90 -16.88 7.66
C GLY A 163 -8.97 -15.79 7.56
N GLU A 164 -8.89 -14.92 6.55
CA GLU A 164 -9.81 -13.80 6.32
C GLU A 164 -10.78 -14.07 5.14
N GLU A 165 -11.16 -15.32 4.90
CA GLU A 165 -12.08 -15.71 3.82
C GLU A 165 -13.48 -15.12 4.01
N ALA A 166 -13.88 -14.89 5.27
CA ALA A 166 -15.11 -14.20 5.58
C ALA A 166 -15.09 -12.73 5.12
N LEU A 167 -13.96 -12.05 5.32
CA LEU A 167 -13.75 -10.70 4.83
C LEU A 167 -13.70 -10.67 3.30
N PHE A 168 -13.00 -11.61 2.67
CA PHE A 168 -12.96 -11.72 1.22
C PHE A 168 -14.37 -11.80 0.61
N ARG A 169 -15.22 -12.70 1.14
CA ARG A 169 -16.62 -12.81 0.70
C ARG A 169 -17.42 -11.52 0.91
N GLN A 170 -17.22 -10.86 2.05
CA GLN A 170 -17.88 -9.59 2.33
C GLN A 170 -17.52 -8.52 1.29
N LEU A 171 -16.23 -8.33 1.00
CA LEU A 171 -15.75 -7.32 0.06
C LEU A 171 -16.20 -7.60 -1.38
N CYS A 172 -16.14 -8.85 -1.83
CA CYS A 172 -16.61 -9.23 -3.17
C CYS A 172 -18.13 -9.00 -3.33
N ASN A 173 -18.93 -9.26 -2.30
CA ASN A 173 -20.38 -9.05 -2.35
C ASN A 173 -20.74 -7.56 -2.40
N GLN A 174 -19.96 -6.69 -1.75
CA GLN A 174 -20.17 -5.24 -1.78
C GLN A 174 -19.89 -4.65 -3.17
N ALA A 175 -18.83 -5.10 -3.84
CA ALA A 175 -18.51 -4.70 -5.20
C ALA A 175 -19.61 -5.08 -6.21
N GLY A 176 -20.22 -6.27 -6.05
CA GLY A 176 -21.30 -6.73 -6.93
C GLY A 176 -22.64 -5.97 -6.76
N SER A 177 -22.91 -5.42 -5.57
CA SER A 177 -24.15 -4.65 -5.33
C SER A 177 -24.12 -3.23 -5.90
N GLU A 178 -22.94 -2.62 -6.08
CA GLU A 178 -22.82 -1.26 -6.62
C GLU A 178 -22.96 -1.23 -8.16
N GLU A 179 -22.64 -2.34 -8.84
CA GLU A 179 -22.82 -2.46 -10.29
C GLU A 179 -24.30 -2.56 -10.69
N GLU A 180 -25.14 -3.28 -9.92
CA GLU A 180 -26.58 -3.45 -10.20
C GLU A 180 -27.40 -2.15 -10.06
N ASP A 181 -26.99 -1.23 -9.19
CA ASP A 181 -27.68 0.06 -9.00
C ASP A 181 -27.32 1.10 -10.08
N SER A 182 -26.23 0.91 -10.83
CA SER A 182 -25.75 1.88 -11.84
C SER A 182 -26.38 1.72 -13.24
N ASP A 183 -26.96 0.54 -13.53
CA ASP A 183 -27.63 0.24 -14.80
C ASP A 183 -29.15 0.53 -14.78
N GLY A 184 -29.68 0.99 -13.65
CA GLY A 184 -31.13 1.24 -13.44
C GLY A 184 -31.70 2.53 -14.04
N ASP A 185 -30.89 3.46 -14.56
CA ASP A 185 -31.35 4.82 -14.94
C ASP A 185 -31.23 5.18 -16.44
N ARG A 186 -31.20 4.18 -17.35
CA ARG A 186 -31.24 4.41 -18.81
C ARG A 186 -32.51 3.93 -19.50
N SER A 187 -33.67 4.21 -18.92
CA SER A 187 -34.96 3.95 -19.59
C SER A 187 -35.99 5.04 -19.31
N ALA A 188 -35.75 6.22 -19.89
CA ALA A 188 -36.81 7.19 -20.14
C ALA A 188 -36.52 7.99 -21.43
N GLU A 189 -36.35 7.30 -22.55
CA GLU A 189 -36.62 7.91 -23.86
C GLU A 189 -38.13 8.09 -24.01
N GLN A 190 -38.59 9.34 -23.90
CA GLN A 190 -39.95 9.73 -24.28
C GLN A 190 -40.07 9.71 -25.82
N PRO A 191 -41.07 9.03 -26.41
CA PRO A 191 -41.32 9.16 -27.83
C PRO A 191 -42.16 10.41 -28.12
N ASP A 192 -41.56 11.29 -28.91
CA ASP A 192 -42.12 11.89 -30.12
C ASP A 192 -43.52 12.53 -30.04
N SER A 193 -43.58 13.85 -29.88
CA SER A 193 -44.76 14.64 -30.19
C SER A 193 -44.72 15.09 -31.67
N ALA A 194 -45.25 14.25 -32.55
CA ALA A 194 -45.60 14.63 -33.91
C ALA A 194 -46.98 14.07 -34.27
N ALA A 195 -48.02 14.90 -34.22
CA ALA A 195 -49.00 15.07 -35.31
C ALA A 195 -50.24 15.91 -34.92
N ARG A 196 -50.37 17.04 -35.63
CA ARG A 196 -51.54 17.49 -36.42
C ARG A 196 -52.86 17.86 -35.71
N GLY A 197 -53.31 19.08 -35.99
CA GLY A 197 -54.70 19.54 -35.81
C GLY A 197 -54.80 21.05 -35.81
#